data_AF-A0A4Q4Y2Y7-F1
#
_entry.id   AF-A0A4Q4Y2Y7-F1
#
_cell.length_a   1.000
_cell.length_b   1.000
_cell.length_c   1.000
_cell.angle_alpha   90.00
_cell.angle_beta   90.00
_cell.angle_gamma   90.00
#
_symmetry.space_group_name_H-M   'P 1'
#
loop_
_entity.id
_entity.type
_entity.pdbx_description
1 polymer ?
#
loop_
_entity_poly.entity_id
_entity_poly.type
_entity_poly.pdbx_seq_one_letter_code
_entity_poly.pdbx_strand_id
1 'polypeptide(L)'
;MGRILNAKLSSGLLVHGEVDGTASWADSKTGRTLHVWDRALGWYFMSLVETLQFVPESHPGYGKLWGYYTDVTRVLKNSWDSASGS
;
A
#
# COMPACT_ATOMS: atom_id res chain seq x y z
N MET A 1 -15.72 5.75 6.44
CA MET A 1 -14.81 6.36 5.44
C MET A 1 -13.36 6.15 5.88
N GLY A 2 -12.69 5.12 5.35
CA GLY A 2 -11.38 4.66 5.82
C GLY A 2 -10.20 5.45 5.23
N ARG A 3 -9.38 6.04 6.08
CA ARG A 3 -8.27 6.95 5.71
C ARG A 3 -7.03 6.28 5.09
N ILE A 4 -6.92 4.96 5.06
CA ILE A 4 -5.69 4.26 4.60
C ILE A 4 -5.55 4.26 3.07
N LEU A 5 -6.63 4.49 2.30
CA LEU A 5 -6.57 4.45 0.83
C LEU A 5 -6.03 5.73 0.17
N ASN A 6 -5.74 6.79 0.93
CA ASN A 6 -5.41 8.09 0.33
C ASN A 6 -3.92 8.31 0.08
N ALA A 7 -3.01 7.53 0.68
CA ALA A 7 -1.56 7.73 0.56
C ALA A 7 -0.97 7.00 -0.67
N LYS A 8 -1.58 7.22 -1.84
CA LYS A 8 -1.15 6.64 -3.12
C LYS A 8 -0.56 7.72 -4.03
N LEU A 9 0.46 7.38 -4.80
CA LEU A 9 0.91 8.17 -5.96
C LEU A 9 -0.10 8.03 -7.12
N SER A 10 0.08 8.82 -8.18
CA SER A 10 -0.73 8.70 -9.41
C SER A 10 -0.62 7.32 -10.07
N SER A 11 0.49 6.61 -9.86
CA SER A 11 0.67 5.21 -10.27
C SER A 11 -0.23 4.23 -9.51
N GLY A 12 -0.86 4.65 -8.41
CA GLY A 12 -1.62 3.81 -7.50
C GLY A 12 -0.77 3.12 -6.41
N LEU A 13 0.56 3.24 -6.48
CA LEU A 13 1.48 2.69 -5.47
C LEU A 13 1.37 3.48 -4.17
N LEU A 14 1.49 2.78 -3.04
CA LEU A 14 1.48 3.41 -1.72
C LEU A 14 2.83 4.07 -1.46
N VAL A 15 2.78 5.29 -0.92
CA VAL A 15 3.97 6.01 -0.45
C VAL A 15 4.55 5.31 0.78
N HIS A 16 5.85 5.50 1.05
CA HIS A 16 6.51 4.85 2.17
C HIS A 16 5.97 5.32 3.53
N GLY A 17 5.71 6.61 3.68
CA GLY A 17 5.31 7.19 4.95
C GLY A 17 4.47 8.45 4.82
N GLU A 18 3.75 8.76 5.88
CA GLU A 18 2.96 9.98 6.07
C GLU A 18 3.17 10.49 7.50
N VAL A 19 3.39 11.79 7.66
CA VAL A 19 3.56 12.51 8.94
C VAL A 19 2.86 13.87 8.82
N ASP A 20 2.81 14.68 9.88
CA ASP A 20 2.14 15.99 9.91
C ASP A 20 2.82 17.11 9.08
N GLY A 21 3.67 16.75 8.11
CA GLY A 21 4.37 17.71 7.23
C GLY A 21 5.56 18.42 7.87
N THR A 22 5.91 18.07 9.12
CA THR A 22 7.05 18.69 9.84
C THR A 22 8.40 18.04 9.51
N ALA A 23 8.39 16.79 9.04
CA ALA A 23 9.61 16.10 8.68
C ALA A 23 10.18 16.62 7.34
N SER A 24 11.50 16.75 7.24
CA SER A 24 12.17 17.27 6.05
C SER A 24 11.95 16.45 4.77
N TRP A 25 11.57 15.18 4.90
CA TRP A 25 11.26 14.29 3.77
C TRP A 25 9.79 14.33 3.34
N ALA A 26 8.93 14.98 4.12
CA ALA A 26 7.49 15.01 3.89
C ALA A 26 7.09 16.18 2.99
N ASP A 27 6.17 15.93 2.06
CA ASP A 27 5.50 17.01 1.35
C ASP A 27 4.74 17.90 2.35
N SER A 28 4.97 19.21 2.28
CA SER A 28 4.46 20.16 3.29
C SER A 28 2.93 20.31 3.29
N LYS A 29 2.23 19.86 2.23
CA LYS A 29 0.77 19.94 2.13
C LYS A 29 0.10 18.64 2.56
N THR A 30 0.66 17.51 2.15
CA THR A 30 0.05 16.19 2.31
C THR A 30 0.68 15.35 3.40
N GLY A 31 1.88 15.72 3.86
CA GLY A 31 2.60 14.97 4.88
C GLY A 31 3.30 13.71 4.37
N ARG A 32 3.18 13.40 3.07
CA ARG A 32 3.59 12.12 2.49
C ARG A 32 5.00 12.17 1.92
N THR A 33 5.65 11.01 1.85
CA THR A 33 6.84 10.86 1.00
C THR A 33 6.45 11.00 -0.48
N LEU A 34 7.34 11.58 -1.28
CA LEU A 34 7.16 11.67 -2.75
C LEU A 34 7.59 10.41 -3.50
N HIS A 35 8.10 9.42 -2.77
CA HIS A 35 8.64 8.17 -3.32
C HIS A 35 7.96 6.95 -2.73
N VAL A 36 8.05 5.87 -3.50
CA VAL A 36 7.69 4.51 -3.07
C VAL A 36 8.97 3.83 -2.64
N TRP A 37 8.92 3.16 -1.50
CA TRP A 37 9.97 2.21 -1.12
C TRP A 37 9.43 0.79 -1.31
N ASP A 38 9.99 0.10 -2.29
CA ASP A 38 9.64 -1.27 -2.70
C ASP A 38 9.49 -2.22 -1.51
N ARG A 39 10.47 -2.22 -0.59
CA ARG A 39 10.47 -3.11 0.57
C ARG A 39 9.35 -2.80 1.56
N ALA A 40 9.01 -1.53 1.77
CA ALA A 40 7.87 -1.18 2.62
C ALA A 40 6.54 -1.66 2.01
N LEU A 41 6.40 -1.52 0.69
CA LEU A 41 5.22 -2.04 -0.02
C LEU A 41 5.16 -3.57 0.02
N GLY A 42 6.31 -4.25 -0.09
CA GLY A 42 6.43 -5.69 0.08
C GLY A 42 5.97 -6.17 1.45
N TRP A 43 6.38 -5.47 2.53
CA TRP A 43 5.89 -5.78 3.89
C TRP A 43 4.39 -5.61 4.02
N TYR A 44 3.84 -4.53 3.46
CA TYR A 44 2.38 -4.32 3.46
C TYR A 44 1.65 -5.45 2.72
N PHE A 45 2.13 -5.86 1.56
CA PHE A 45 1.58 -6.98 0.80
C PHE A 45 1.62 -8.30 1.59
N MET A 46 2.78 -8.66 2.14
CA MET A 46 2.93 -9.89 2.93
C MET A 46 2.03 -9.90 4.16
N SER A 47 1.88 -8.76 4.84
CA SER A 47 0.98 -8.65 5.99
C SER A 47 -0.48 -8.96 5.62
N LEU A 48 -0.92 -8.59 4.41
CA LEU A 48 -2.27 -8.89 3.92
C LEU A 48 -2.41 -10.38 3.60
N VAL A 49 -1.41 -10.98 2.93
CA VAL A 49 -1.38 -12.41 2.64
C VAL A 49 -1.50 -13.22 3.93
N GLU A 50 -0.67 -12.91 4.93
CA GLU A 50 -0.66 -13.61 6.20
C GLU A 50 -1.98 -13.39 6.97
N THR A 51 -2.45 -12.13 7.04
CA THR A 51 -3.70 -11.82 7.76
C THR A 51 -4.90 -12.55 7.15
N LEU A 52 -5.01 -12.59 5.83
CA LEU A 52 -6.13 -13.24 5.14
C LEU A 52 -6.16 -14.77 5.34
N GLN A 53 -5.05 -15.41 5.71
CA GLN A 53 -5.01 -16.83 6.06
C GLN A 53 -5.66 -17.12 7.42
N PHE A 54 -5.63 -16.15 8.35
CA PHE A 54 -6.13 -16.33 9.71
C PHE A 54 -7.50 -15.70 9.95
N VAL A 55 -7.88 -14.67 9.19
CA VAL A 55 -9.18 -14.00 9.33
C VAL A 55 -10.25 -14.79 8.55
N PRO A 56 -11.30 -15.30 9.19
CA PRO A 56 -12.38 -16.01 8.50
C PRO A 56 -13.13 -15.10 7.52
N GLU A 57 -13.65 -15.66 6.43
CA GLU A 57 -14.47 -14.91 5.46
C GLU A 57 -15.73 -14.27 6.08
N SER A 58 -16.28 -14.88 7.14
CA SER A 58 -17.42 -14.35 7.88
C SER A 58 -17.08 -13.13 8.74
N HIS A 59 -15.79 -12.81 8.93
CA HIS A 59 -15.38 -11.67 9.73
C HIS A 59 -15.76 -10.36 9.02
N PRO A 60 -16.37 -9.37 9.71
CA PRO A 60 -16.82 -8.12 9.09
C PRO A 60 -15.71 -7.32 8.37
N GLY A 61 -14.46 -7.52 8.78
CA GLY A 61 -13.28 -6.90 8.17
C GLY A 61 -12.72 -7.62 6.95
N TYR A 62 -13.13 -8.85 6.66
CA TYR A 62 -12.51 -9.67 5.61
C TYR A 62 -12.60 -9.01 4.24
N GLY A 63 -13.80 -8.59 3.82
CA GLY A 63 -14.00 -7.94 2.52
C GLY A 63 -13.14 -6.68 2.33
N LYS A 64 -12.85 -5.96 3.42
CA LYS A 64 -11.97 -4.78 3.39
C LYS A 64 -10.50 -5.16 3.19
N LEU A 65 -10.01 -6.18 3.90
CA LEU A 65 -8.66 -6.71 3.74
C LEU A 65 -8.46 -7.31 2.34
N TRP A 66 -9.46 -8.03 1.84
CA TRP A 66 -9.49 -8.57 0.48
C TRP A 66 -9.42 -7.45 -0.57
N GLY A 67 -10.17 -6.36 -0.37
CA GLY A 67 -10.09 -5.17 -1.19
C GLY A 67 -8.68 -4.56 -1.22
N TYR A 68 -8.02 -4.46 -0.07
CA TYR A 68 -6.63 -3.97 0.01
C TYR A 68 -5.65 -4.89 -0.71
N TYR A 69 -5.78 -6.20 -0.51
CA TYR A 69 -4.95 -7.21 -1.16
C TYR A 69 -5.08 -7.17 -2.69
N THR A 70 -6.31 -7.13 -3.20
CA THR A 70 -6.56 -7.07 -4.65
C THR A 70 -6.06 -5.77 -5.26
N ASP A 71 -6.22 -4.64 -4.57
CA ASP A 71 -5.70 -3.35 -5.01
C ASP A 71 -4.17 -3.34 -5.12
N VAL A 72 -3.46 -3.76 -4.07
CA VAL A 72 -1.99 -3.74 -4.06
C VAL A 72 -1.42 -4.73 -5.09
N THR A 73 -2.02 -5.91 -5.23
CA THR A 73 -1.60 -6.93 -6.20
C THR A 73 -1.71 -6.41 -7.63
N ARG A 74 -2.81 -5.72 -7.96
CA ARG A 74 -3.03 -5.11 -9.27
C ARG A 74 -1.95 -4.08 -9.59
N VAL A 75 -1.63 -3.20 -8.65
CA VAL A 75 -0.65 -2.13 -8.89
C VAL A 75 0.77 -2.68 -8.96
N LEU A 76 1.14 -3.65 -8.10
CA LEU A 76 2.44 -4.32 -8.15
C LEU A 76 2.65 -5.01 -9.50
N LYS A 77 1.65 -5.77 -9.98
CA LYS A 77 1.70 -6.40 -11.30
C LYS A 77 1.94 -5.40 -12.43
N ASN A 78 1.32 -4.23 -12.35
CA ASN A 78 1.47 -3.18 -13.37
C ASN A 78 2.81 -2.44 -13.26
N SER A 79 3.53 -2.60 -12.16
CA SER A 79 4.82 -1.95 -11.90
C SER A 79 6.02 -2.87 -12.21
N TRP A 80 5.75 -4.12 -12.62
CA TRP A 80 6.75 -5.13 -12.98
C TRP A 80 7.41 -4.81 -14.32
N ASP A 81 8.72 -4.69 -14.33
CA ASP A 81 9.56 -4.70 -15.52
C ASP A 81 9.85 -6.15 -15.96
N SER A 82 9.21 -6.54 -17.06
CA SER A 82 9.39 -7.85 -17.67
C SER A 82 10.80 -8.13 -18.21
N ALA A 83 11.59 -7.10 -18.51
CA ALA A 83 12.91 -7.27 -19.09
C ALA A 83 13.94 -7.67 -18.02
N SER A 84 13.88 -7.04 -16.86
CA SER A 84 14.78 -7.31 -15.73
C SER A 84 14.22 -8.33 -14.72
N GLY A 85 12.90 -8.54 -14.72
CA GLY A 85 12.21 -9.41 -13.75
C GLY A 85 12.05 -8.75 -12.39
N SER A 86 11.78 -7.44 -12.35
CA SER A 86 11.61 -6.65 -11.12
C SER A 86 10.43 -5.70 -11.22
#